data_AF-A0A803MLR2-F1
#
_entry.id   AF-A0A803MLR2-F1
#
_cell.length_a   1.000
_cell.length_b   1.000
_cell.length_c   1.000
_cell.angle_alpha   90.00
_cell.angle_beta   90.00
_cell.angle_gamma   90.00
#
_symmetry.space_group_name_H-M   'P 1'
#
loop_
_entity.id
_entity.type
_entity.pdbx_description
1 polymer ?
#
loop_
_entity_poly.entity_id
_entity_poly.type
_entity_poly.pdbx_seq_one_letter_code
_entity_poly.pdbx_strand_id
1 'polypeptide(L)'
;MLHLSTLTQYDIEEVQEHCNKLFNQQEIVSLYQRFCQLDRTAKGFISSDEFMSVPEFAMNPLAQRLLKMVDGLNFKDFVAFLSAFSAKASIEQKAARGVDAIVAGSWLHKGVLFDAG
;
A
#
# COMPACT_ATOMS: atom_id res chain seq x y z
N MET A 1 -19.87 -20.18 -1.54
CA MET A 1 -18.49 -20.71 -1.64
C MET A 1 -17.65 -19.60 -2.26
N LEU A 2 -17.16 -18.65 -1.44
CA LEU A 2 -16.35 -17.52 -1.91
C LEU A 2 -14.87 -17.93 -1.80
N HIS A 3 -14.20 -18.09 -2.94
CA HIS A 3 -12.83 -18.60 -3.05
C HIS A 3 -11.88 -17.47 -3.46
N LEU A 4 -11.80 -16.40 -2.66
CA LEU A 4 -10.90 -15.24 -2.93
C LEU A 4 -9.86 -15.01 -1.81
N SER A 5 -9.69 -15.95 -0.89
CA SER A 5 -9.15 -15.63 0.44
C SER A 5 -7.74 -16.12 0.73
N THR A 6 -6.89 -16.36 -0.27
CA THR A 6 -5.50 -16.76 0.00
C THR A 6 -4.54 -16.17 -1.02
N LEU A 7 -3.75 -15.20 -0.57
CA LEU A 7 -2.51 -14.82 -1.23
C LEU A 7 -1.62 -16.06 -1.34
N THR A 8 -1.25 -16.47 -2.56
CA THR A 8 -0.42 -17.66 -2.77
C THR A 8 1.06 -17.34 -2.58
N GLN A 9 1.90 -18.37 -2.44
CA GLN A 9 3.35 -18.21 -2.40
C GLN A 9 3.89 -17.51 -3.67
N TYR A 10 3.29 -17.80 -4.83
CA TYR A 10 3.63 -17.15 -6.10
C TYR A 10 3.32 -15.65 -6.06
N ASP A 11 2.14 -15.26 -5.56
CA ASP A 11 1.76 -13.85 -5.45
C ASP A 11 2.71 -13.09 -4.53
N ILE A 12 3.15 -13.72 -3.44
CA ILE A 12 4.11 -13.14 -2.49
C ILE A 12 5.46 -12.91 -3.19
N GLU A 13 6.01 -13.94 -3.84
CA GLU A 13 7.30 -13.85 -4.52
C GLU A 13 7.27 -12.80 -5.64
N GLU A 14 6.18 -12.76 -6.40
CA GLU A 14 6.00 -11.78 -7.46
C GLU A 14 5.98 -10.34 -6.91
N VAL A 15 5.28 -10.10 -5.80
CA VAL A 15 5.29 -8.79 -5.12
C VAL A 15 6.66 -8.47 -4.55
N GLN A 16 7.38 -9.45 -4.00
CA GLN A 16 8.73 -9.25 -3.51
C GLN A 16 9.67 -8.80 -4.62
N GLU A 17 9.68 -9.49 -5.76
CA GLU A 17 10.52 -9.10 -6.90
C GLU A 17 10.10 -7.72 -7.45
N HIS A 18 8.80 -7.47 -7.58
CA HIS A 18 8.27 -6.18 -8.04
C HIS A 18 8.69 -5.00 -7.15
N CYS A 19 8.85 -5.24 -5.85
CA CYS A 19 9.26 -4.24 -4.86
C CYS A 19 10.74 -4.36 -4.44
N ASN A 20 11.60 -5.01 -5.23
CA ASN A 20 13.04 -5.17 -4.92
C ASN A 20 13.33 -5.75 -3.52
N LYS A 21 12.49 -6.68 -3.07
CA LYS A 21 12.58 -7.37 -1.77
C LYS A 21 12.55 -6.42 -0.57
N LEU A 22 11.93 -5.25 -0.74
CA LEU A 22 11.80 -4.23 0.31
C LEU A 22 10.94 -4.71 1.48
N PHE A 23 9.98 -5.58 1.18
CA PHE A 23 9.08 -6.19 2.16
C PHE A 23 9.36 -7.69 2.26
N ASN A 24 9.38 -8.20 3.49
CA ASN A 24 9.39 -9.62 3.75
C ASN A 24 7.98 -10.23 3.58
N GLN A 25 7.90 -11.55 3.60
CA GLN A 25 6.63 -12.27 3.42
C GLN A 25 5.55 -11.86 4.44
N GLN A 26 5.90 -11.68 5.71
CA GLN A 26 4.94 -11.28 6.74
C GLN A 26 4.42 -9.86 6.50
N GLU A 27 5.30 -8.94 6.13
CA GLU A 27 4.92 -7.57 5.76
C GLU A 27 3.94 -7.57 4.57
N ILE A 28 4.17 -8.42 3.55
CA ILE A 28 3.27 -8.55 2.38
C ILE A 28 1.91 -9.12 2.77
N VAL A 29 1.87 -10.14 3.64
CA VAL A 29 0.62 -10.72 4.15
C VAL A 29 -0.17 -9.68 4.94
N SER A 30 0.48 -8.90 5.80
CA SER A 30 -0.18 -7.81 6.54
C SER A 30 -0.71 -6.72 5.60
N LEU A 31 0.05 -6.35 4.56
CA LEU A 31 -0.40 -5.41 3.54
C LEU A 31 -1.62 -5.95 2.77
N TYR A 32 -1.67 -7.25 2.47
CA TYR A 32 -2.81 -7.87 1.82
C TYR A 32 -4.07 -7.85 2.70
N GLN A 33 -3.93 -8.16 3.99
CA GLN A 33 -5.02 -8.04 4.95
C GLN A 33 -5.55 -6.60 5.02
N ARG A 34 -4.65 -5.62 5.04
CA ARG A 34 -5.04 -4.21 5.04
C ARG A 34 -5.70 -3.80 3.72
N PHE A 35 -5.20 -4.28 2.59
CA PHE A 35 -5.82 -4.07 1.29
C PHE A 35 -7.27 -4.58 1.27
N CYS A 36 -7.53 -5.79 1.79
CA CYS A 36 -8.88 -6.34 1.89
C CYS A 36 -9.80 -5.51 2.82
N GLN A 37 -9.25 -4.90 3.88
CA GLN A 37 -10.03 -4.00 4.76
C GLN A 37 -10.39 -2.68 4.07
N LEU A 38 -9.51 -2.19 3.19
CA LEU A 38 -9.72 -0.96 2.44
C LEU A 38 -10.66 -1.17 1.25
N ASP A 39 -10.54 -2.30 0.54
CA ASP A 39 -11.46 -2.74 -0.51
C ASP A 39 -12.78 -3.27 0.09
N ARG A 40 -13.55 -2.35 0.68
CA ARG A 40 -14.84 -2.64 1.35
C ARG A 40 -15.85 -3.28 0.42
N THR A 41 -15.70 -3.03 -0.89
CA THR A 41 -16.60 -3.55 -1.93
C THR A 41 -16.12 -4.88 -2.52
N ALA A 42 -14.96 -5.39 -2.08
CA ALA A 42 -14.33 -6.61 -2.55
C ALA A 42 -14.20 -6.68 -4.09
N LYS A 43 -13.91 -5.54 -4.72
CA LYS A 43 -13.81 -5.39 -6.18
C LYS A 43 -12.41 -5.70 -6.73
N GLY A 44 -11.41 -5.87 -5.86
CA GLY A 44 -10.02 -6.18 -6.21
C GLY A 44 -9.13 -4.95 -6.44
N PHE A 45 -9.63 -3.75 -6.16
CA PHE A 45 -8.88 -2.50 -6.24
C PHE A 45 -9.40 -1.48 -5.23
N ILE A 46 -8.55 -0.53 -4.83
CA ILE A 46 -8.93 0.56 -3.93
C ILE A 46 -9.36 1.77 -4.74
N SER A 47 -10.53 2.36 -4.45
CA SER A 47 -10.91 3.66 -5.00
C SER A 47 -10.44 4.83 -4.13
N SER A 48 -10.45 6.02 -4.69
CA SER A 48 -10.17 7.27 -3.96
C SER A 48 -11.01 7.42 -2.68
N ASP A 49 -12.31 7.10 -2.75
CA ASP A 49 -13.22 7.18 -1.59
C ASP A 49 -12.87 6.17 -0.50
N GLU A 50 -12.51 4.94 -0.87
CA GLU A 50 -12.07 3.90 0.06
C GLU A 50 -10.74 4.29 0.72
N PHE A 51 -9.83 4.90 -0.03
CA PHE A 51 -8.60 5.44 0.53
C PHE A 51 -8.87 6.58 1.53
N MET A 52 -9.71 7.56 1.16
CA MET A 52 -10.06 8.70 2.04
C MET A 52 -10.91 8.30 3.25
N SER A 53 -11.40 7.07 3.29
CA SER A 53 -12.17 6.56 4.42
C SER A 53 -11.34 6.29 5.68
N VAL A 54 -10.01 6.25 5.54
CA VAL A 54 -9.07 6.20 6.66
C VAL A 54 -8.88 7.64 7.17
N PRO A 55 -9.31 7.95 8.42
CA PRO A 55 -9.30 9.31 8.94
C PRO A 55 -7.95 10.00 8.81
N GLU A 56 -6.88 9.25 9.03
CA GLU A 56 -5.55 9.79 8.97
C GLU A 56 -5.17 10.19 7.54
N PHE A 57 -5.57 9.42 6.51
CA PHE A 57 -5.38 9.84 5.11
C PHE A 57 -6.21 11.10 4.80
N ALA A 58 -7.47 11.16 5.25
CA ALA A 58 -8.32 12.33 5.05
C ALA A 58 -7.76 13.63 5.67
N MET A 59 -7.05 13.51 6.80
CA MET A 59 -6.44 14.64 7.51
C MET A 59 -5.11 15.10 6.90
N ASN A 60 -4.56 14.37 5.91
CA ASN A 60 -3.31 14.75 5.27
C ASN A 60 -3.55 15.71 4.09
N PRO A 61 -3.01 16.94 4.10
CA PRO A 61 -3.21 17.91 3.02
C PRO A 61 -2.63 17.46 1.67
N LEU A 62 -1.72 16.47 1.64
CA LEU A 62 -1.22 15.86 0.41
C LEU A 62 -2.08 14.69 -0.10
N ALA A 63 -2.99 14.15 0.71
CA ALA A 63 -3.84 13.03 0.29
C ALA A 63 -4.65 13.37 -0.95
N GLN A 64 -5.16 14.61 -1.03
CA GLN A 64 -5.86 15.12 -2.22
C GLN A 64 -5.02 15.07 -3.51
N ARG A 65 -3.70 15.26 -3.41
CA ARG A 65 -2.78 15.11 -4.56
C ARG A 65 -2.53 13.65 -4.92
N LEU A 66 -2.55 12.78 -3.91
CA LEU A 66 -2.36 11.33 -4.08
C LEU A 66 -3.61 10.62 -4.61
N LEU A 67 -4.81 11.22 -4.50
CA LEU A 67 -6.07 10.62 -4.97
C LEU A 67 -5.99 10.11 -6.41
N LYS A 68 -5.41 10.90 -7.31
CA LYS A 68 -5.23 10.52 -8.72
C LYS A 68 -4.31 9.31 -8.93
N MET A 69 -3.42 9.04 -7.96
CA MET A 69 -2.48 7.93 -8.01
C MET A 69 -3.02 6.68 -7.31
N VAL A 70 -3.94 6.84 -6.36
CA VAL A 70 -4.52 5.72 -5.60
C VAL A 70 -5.80 5.16 -6.22
N ASP A 71 -6.43 5.90 -7.13
CA ASP A 71 -7.66 5.46 -7.76
C ASP A 71 -7.44 4.26 -8.67
N GLY A 72 -8.05 3.13 -8.32
CA GLY A 72 -7.96 1.90 -9.10
C GLY A 72 -6.74 1.03 -8.81
N LEU A 73 -6.01 1.26 -7.71
CA LEU A 73 -4.86 0.43 -7.35
C LEU A 73 -5.30 -0.99 -7.00
N ASN A 74 -4.84 -1.99 -7.77
CA ASN A 74 -4.88 -3.39 -7.36
C ASN A 74 -3.83 -3.67 -6.27
N PHE A 75 -3.82 -4.87 -5.72
CA PHE A 75 -2.90 -5.21 -4.62
C PHE A 75 -1.41 -4.98 -4.96
N LYS A 76 -0.95 -5.37 -6.15
CA LYS A 76 0.46 -5.20 -6.55
C LYS A 76 0.83 -3.73 -6.65
N ASP A 77 -0.01 -2.95 -7.32
CA ASP A 77 0.20 -1.51 -7.48
C ASP A 77 0.10 -0.78 -6.15
N PHE A 78 -0.77 -1.23 -5.24
CA PHE A 78 -0.86 -0.72 -3.87
C PHE A 78 0.44 -0.96 -3.08
N VAL A 79 1.02 -2.16 -3.13
CA VAL A 79 2.29 -2.44 -2.46
C VAL A 79 3.44 -1.66 -3.12
N ALA A 80 3.46 -1.56 -4.45
CA ALA A 80 4.45 -0.77 -5.18
C ALA A 80 4.34 0.73 -4.85
N PHE A 81 3.12 1.26 -4.75
CA PHE A 81 2.84 2.61 -4.31
C PHE A 81 3.41 2.84 -2.90
N LEU A 82 3.08 1.97 -1.94
CA LEU A 82 3.61 2.07 -0.57
C LEU A 82 5.14 1.93 -0.50
N SER A 83 5.73 1.10 -1.38
CA SER A 83 7.17 0.90 -1.45
C SER A 83 7.94 2.20 -1.71
N ALA A 84 7.37 3.10 -2.53
CA ALA A 84 7.96 4.39 -2.88
C ALA A 84 8.15 5.31 -1.66
N PHE A 85 7.44 5.01 -0.57
CA PHE A 85 7.47 5.79 0.66
C PHE A 85 8.09 5.05 1.84
N SER A 86 8.55 3.82 1.64
CA SER A 86 9.22 3.06 2.69
C SER A 86 10.48 3.78 3.18
N ALA A 87 10.69 3.76 4.50
CA ALA A 87 11.95 4.21 5.09
C ALA A 87 13.15 3.41 4.59
N LYS A 88 12.93 2.17 4.14
CA LYS A 88 13.93 1.27 3.57
C LYS A 88 14.30 1.59 2.10
N ALA A 89 13.52 2.42 1.40
CA ALA A 89 13.80 2.78 0.01
C ALA A 89 14.94 3.82 -0.08
N SER A 90 15.89 3.60 -1.01
CA SER A 90 17.03 4.50 -1.20
C SER A 90 16.59 5.87 -1.74
N ILE A 91 17.44 6.88 -1.57
CA ILE A 91 17.16 8.24 -2.08
C ILE A 91 16.97 8.23 -3.60
N GLU A 92 17.75 7.43 -4.34
CA GLU A 92 17.60 7.26 -5.79
C GLU A 92 16.27 6.62 -6.18
N GLN A 93 15.82 5.61 -5.42
CA GLN A 93 14.53 4.96 -5.66
C GLN A 93 13.34 5.89 -5.37
N LYS A 94 13.49 6.78 -4.39
CA LYS A 94 12.50 7.83 -4.06
C LYS A 94 12.44 8.90 -5.14
N ALA A 95 13.60 9.38 -5.61
CA ALA A 95 13.71 10.39 -6.66
C ALA A 95 13.14 9.90 -8.00
N ALA A 96 13.41 8.64 -8.38
CA ALA A 96 12.93 8.06 -9.63
C ALA A 96 11.39 7.94 -9.74
N ARG A 97 10.67 7.96 -8.60
CA ARG A 97 9.21 7.75 -8.55
C ARG A 97 8.40 9.02 -8.32
N GLY A 98 9.04 10.20 -8.25
CA GLY A 98 8.37 11.50 -8.32
C GLY A 98 7.42 11.85 -7.18
N VAL A 99 7.55 11.18 -6.02
CA VAL A 99 6.71 11.40 -4.85
C VAL A 99 7.53 11.98 -3.69
N ASP A 100 7.08 13.09 -3.12
CA ASP A 100 7.66 13.69 -1.91
C ASP A 100 7.59 12.67 -0.75
N ALA A 101 8.71 12.03 -0.49
CA ALA A 101 8.88 10.86 0.39
C ALA A 101 8.61 11.12 1.88
N ILE A 102 8.11 12.30 2.25
CA ILE A 102 7.94 12.73 3.64
C ILE A 102 6.64 12.18 4.24
N VAL A 103 5.60 12.03 3.41
CA VAL A 103 4.28 11.62 3.89
C VAL A 103 4.25 10.12 4.15
N ALA A 104 4.28 9.22 3.15
CA ALA A 104 3.99 7.80 3.41
C ALA A 104 4.99 7.03 4.31
N GLY A 105 6.21 7.55 4.49
CA GLY A 105 7.15 7.05 5.49
C GLY A 105 6.67 7.22 6.94
N SER A 106 5.92 8.28 7.23
CA SER A 106 5.28 8.47 8.55
C SER A 106 4.13 7.49 8.83
N TRP A 107 3.58 6.83 7.80
CA TRP A 107 2.44 5.91 7.91
C TRP A 107 2.90 4.49 8.17
N LEU A 108 4.00 4.11 7.53
CA LEU A 108 4.69 2.85 7.77
C LEU A 108 5.37 2.86 9.14
N HIS A 109 5.97 3.98 9.55
CA HIS A 109 6.65 4.10 10.85
C HIS A 109 5.71 4.27 12.05
N LYS A 110 4.52 4.86 11.87
CA LYS A 110 3.49 4.99 12.93
C LYS A 110 2.57 3.78 13.05
N GLY A 111 2.82 2.70 12.30
CA GLY A 111 1.97 1.50 12.36
C GLY A 111 0.58 1.66 11.73
N VAL A 112 0.22 2.79 11.10
CA VAL A 112 -1.15 2.96 10.54
C VAL A 112 -1.50 1.93 9.45
N LEU A 113 -0.48 1.34 8.81
CA LEU A 113 -0.60 0.23 7.86
C LEU A 113 -0.24 -1.16 8.43
N PHE A 114 0.39 -1.24 9.61
CA PHE A 114 0.92 -2.49 10.18
C PHE A 114 0.39 -2.83 11.58
N ASP A 115 0.03 -1.85 12.40
CA ASP A 115 -0.71 -2.00 13.65
C ASP A 115 -2.20 -2.12 13.35
N ALA A 116 -2.61 -3.34 13.04
CA ALA A 116 -3.95 -3.80 13.38
C ALA A 116 -3.92 -4.25 14.85
N GLY A 117 -4.05 -3.29 15.76
CA GLY A 117 -4.38 -3.51 17.17
C GLY A 117 -5.78 -3.00 17.44
#